data_AF-A0A1I0CCB5-F1
#
_entry.id   AF-A0A1I0CCB5-F1
#
_cell.length_a   1.000
_cell.length_b   1.000
_cell.length_c   1.000
_cell.angle_alpha   90.00
_cell.angle_beta   90.00
_cell.angle_gamma   90.00
#
_symmetry.space_group_name_H-M   'P 1'
#
loop_
_entity.id
_entity.type
_entity.pdbx_description
1 polymer ?
#
loop_
_entity_poly.entity_id
_entity_poly.type
_entity_poly.pdbx_seq_one_letter_code
_entity_poly.pdbx_strand_id
1 'polypeptide(L)' 'MTELTPRGLDWPGLMRAGMRGLHLHPQQFWALTPAELALMLGVEAGPSAMTRNRLAELSARFPDTPPATDGAHTS' A
#
# COMPACT_ATOMS: atom_id res chain seq x y z
N MET A 1 -29.58 7.38 0.91
CA MET A 1 -28.49 7.86 0.04
C MET A 1 -27.30 6.96 0.27
N THR A 2 -27.30 5.81 -0.40
CA THR A 2 -26.34 4.72 -0.19
C THR A 2 -25.05 5.06 -0.95
N GLU A 3 -24.01 5.49 -0.25
CA GLU A 3 -22.69 5.62 -0.87
C GLU A 3 -22.15 4.22 -1.17
N LEU A 4 -21.99 3.93 -2.45
CA LEU A 4 -21.23 2.77 -2.94
C LEU A 4 -19.75 3.11 -2.74
N THR A 5 -19.15 2.70 -1.63
CA THR A 5 -17.70 2.85 -1.45
C THR A 5 -17.01 2.03 -2.55
N PRO A 6 -16.18 2.66 -3.41
CA PRO A 6 -15.40 1.92 -4.39
C PRO A 6 -14.54 0.89 -3.64
N ARG A 7 -14.36 -0.32 -4.20
CA ARG A 7 -13.53 -1.40 -3.62
C ARG A 7 -12.03 -1.06 -3.71
N GLY A 8 -11.64 0.11 -3.22
CA GLY A 8 -10.28 0.53 -2.96
C GLY A 8 -9.99 0.48 -1.46
N LEU A 9 -8.71 0.50 -1.10
CA LEU A 9 -8.26 0.67 0.27
C LEU A 9 -8.76 2.04 0.79
N ASP A 10 -9.42 2.09 1.95
CA ASP A 10 -9.84 3.34 2.60
C ASP A 10 -8.60 4.09 3.12
N TRP A 11 -7.94 4.80 2.21
CA TRP A 11 -6.73 5.54 2.46
C TRP A 11 -6.94 6.68 3.48
N PRO A 12 -8.00 7.51 3.38
CA PRO A 12 -8.28 8.52 4.38
C PRO A 12 -8.53 7.95 5.78
N GLY A 13 -9.25 6.82 5.87
CA GLY A 13 -9.45 6.11 7.13
C GLY A 13 -8.15 5.61 7.74
N LEU A 14 -7.29 5.00 6.92
CA LEU A 14 -5.98 4.49 7.33
C LEU A 14 -5.07 5.60 7.86
N MET A 15 -4.97 6.72 7.14
CA MET A 15 -4.16 7.88 7.58
C MET A 15 -4.68 8.46 8.89
N ARG A 16 -6.01 8.53 9.08
CA ARG A 16 -6.60 9.03 10.33
C ARG A 16 -6.31 8.08 11.49
N ALA A 17 -6.40 6.77 11.27
CA ALA A 17 -6.09 5.76 12.29
C ALA A 17 -4.60 5.79 12.69
N GLY A 18 -3.69 5.86 11.71
CA GLY A 18 -2.25 5.90 11.97
C GLY A 18 -1.74 7.22 12.53
N MET A 19 -2.01 8.34 11.87
CA MET A 19 -1.42 9.64 12.23
C MET A 19 -2.19 10.37 13.34
N ARG A 20 -3.52 10.17 13.46
CA ARG A 20 -4.31 10.75 14.57
C ARG A 20 -4.59 9.76 15.68
N GLY A 21 -4.86 8.49 15.38
CA GLY A 21 -5.14 7.48 16.40
C GLY A 21 -3.87 7.05 17.15
N LEU A 22 -2.84 6.63 16.42
CA LEU A 22 -1.56 6.17 16.98
C LEU A 22 -0.51 7.29 17.15
N HIS A 23 -0.83 8.54 16.79
CA HIS A 23 0.09 9.68 16.79
C HIS A 23 1.43 9.42 16.08
N LEU A 24 1.42 8.57 15.05
CA LEU A 24 2.63 8.29 14.27
C LEU A 24 3.00 9.50 13.43
N HIS A 25 4.29 9.87 13.44
CA HIS A 25 4.81 10.80 12.43
C HIS A 25 4.67 10.18 11.04
N PRO A 26 4.47 11.00 9.98
CA PRO A 26 4.31 10.48 8.62
C PRO A 26 5.43 9.53 8.20
N GLN A 27 6.68 9.83 8.57
CA GLN A 27 7.82 8.97 8.28
C GLN A 27 7.75 7.61 8.99
N GLN A 28 7.29 7.57 10.23
CA GLN A 28 7.12 6.32 10.98
C GLN A 28 5.99 5.49 10.39
N PHE A 29 4.87 6.12 10.06
CA PHE A 29 3.74 5.47 9.40
C PHE A 29 4.15 4.78 8.08
N TRP A 30 4.98 5.44 7.28
CA TRP A 30 5.48 4.87 6.02
C TRP A 30 6.63 3.87 6.19
N ALA A 31 7.32 3.88 7.33
CA ALA A 31 8.35 2.90 7.65
C ALA A 31 7.76 1.58 8.16
N LEU A 32 6.53 1.60 8.71
CA LEU A 32 5.85 0.41 9.20
C LEU A 32 5.40 -0.49 8.06
N THR A 33 5.53 -1.80 8.27
CA THR A 33 4.87 -2.77 7.43
C THR A 33 3.35 -2.76 7.69
N PRO A 34 2.51 -3.14 6.71
CA PRO A 34 1.07 -3.23 6.93
C PRO A 34 0.67 -4.16 8.08
N ALA A 35 1.47 -5.19 8.36
CA ALA A 35 1.26 -6.11 9.48
C ALA A 35 1.50 -5.43 10.84
N GLU A 36 2.59 -4.67 10.97
CA GLU A 36 2.88 -3.91 12.19
C GLU A 36 1.84 -2.83 12.44
N LEU A 37 1.39 -2.15 11.39
CA LEU A 37 0.31 -1.17 11.50
C LEU A 37 -1.00 -1.82 11.96
N ALA A 38 -1.38 -2.97 11.37
CA ALA A 38 -2.58 -3.71 11.79
C ALA A 38 -2.49 -4.16 13.25
N LEU A 39 -1.33 -4.66 13.68
CA LEU A 39 -1.07 -5.06 15.06
C LEU A 39 -1.24 -3.89 16.03
N MET A 40 -0.66 -2.73 15.72
CA MET A 40 -0.79 -1.52 16.55
C MET A 40 -2.23 -0.97 16.58
N LEU A 41 -2.98 -1.14 15.50
CA LEU A 41 -4.40 -0.79 15.44
C LEU A 41 -5.32 -1.80 16.14
N GLY A 42 -4.78 -2.90 16.68
CA GLY A 42 -5.57 -3.95 17.32
C GLY A 42 -6.44 -4.76 16.34
N VAL A 43 -6.12 -4.70 15.04
CA VAL A 43 -6.76 -5.49 14.01
C VAL A 43 -6.00 -6.79 13.89
N GLU A 44 -6.66 -7.94 14.10
CA GLU A 44 -6.06 -9.22 13.73
C GLU A 44 -5.74 -9.17 12.24
N ALA A 45 -4.45 -9.16 11.91
CA ALA A 45 -4.01 -9.27 10.54
C ALA A 45 -4.52 -10.61 10.00
N GLY A 46 -5.56 -10.56 9.17
CA GLY A 46 -6.07 -11.71 8.42
C GLY A 46 -4.93 -12.40 7.64
N PRO A 47 -5.16 -13.64 7.18
CA PRO A 47 -4.11 -14.59 6.81
C PRO A 47 -2.95 -13.95 6.02
N SER A 48 -1.78 -13.96 6.67
CA SER A 48 -0.46 -13.52 6.21
C SER A 48 -0.46 -12.28 5.31
N ALA A 49 -0.14 -11.13 5.93
CA ALA A 49 0.35 -9.98 5.18
C ALA A 49 1.43 -10.44 4.20
N MET A 50 1.32 -9.96 2.96
CA MET A 50 2.16 -10.30 1.82
C MET A 50 3.63 -10.43 2.22
N THR A 51 4.18 -11.65 2.11
CA THR A 51 5.58 -11.89 2.47
C THR A 51 6.51 -11.14 1.53
N ARG A 52 7.76 -10.86 1.98
CA ARG A 52 8.80 -10.23 1.15
C ARG A 52 8.98 -10.99 -0.19
N ASN A 53 8.87 -12.31 -0.17
CA ASN A 53 8.92 -13.14 -1.38
C ASN A 53 7.76 -12.84 -2.33
N ARG A 54 6.53 -12.71 -1.80
CA ARG A 54 5.37 -12.40 -2.64
C ARG A 54 5.43 -10.98 -3.20
N LEU A 55 6.00 -10.03 -2.45
CA LEU A 55 6.30 -8.69 -2.96
C LEU A 55 7.32 -8.72 -4.10
N ALA A 56 8.41 -9.48 -3.95
CA ALA A 56 9.41 -9.65 -5.00
C ALA A 56 8.78 -10.27 -6.28
N GLU A 57 7.94 -11.28 -6.10
CA GLU A 57 7.21 -11.97 -7.17
C GLU A 57 6.17 -11.06 -7.89
N LEU A 58 5.67 -10.04 -7.21
CA LEU A 58 4.82 -9.01 -7.81
C LEU A 58 5.64 -7.95 -8.53
N SER A 59 6.75 -7.48 -7.96
CA SER A 59 7.62 -6.50 -8.63
C SER A 59 8.21 -7.03 -9.94
N ALA A 60 8.49 -8.34 -10.00
CA ALA A 60 8.94 -8.99 -11.23
C ALA A 60 7.85 -9.08 -12.30
N ARG A 61 6.58 -9.09 -11.87
CA ARG A 61 5.40 -9.25 -12.74
C ARG A 61 4.85 -7.92 -13.23
N PHE A 62 5.06 -6.87 -12.44
CA PHE A 62 4.67 -5.50 -12.73
C PHE A 62 5.90 -4.60 -12.55
N PRO A 63 6.85 -4.63 -13.50
CA PRO A 63 8.01 -3.74 -13.46
C PRO A 63 7.56 -2.29 -13.64
N ASP A 64 8.11 -1.39 -12.81
CA ASP A 64 7.77 0.05 -12.82
C ASP A 64 8.27 0.80 -14.07
N THR A 65 9.19 0.18 -14.82
CA THR A 65 9.71 0.77 -16.05
C THR A 65 8.75 0.45 -17.20
N PRO A 66 8.17 1.45 -17.89
CA PRO A 66 7.48 1.18 -19.14
C PRO A 66 8.45 0.50 -20.10
N PRO A 67 7.98 -0.44 -20.96
CA PRO A 67 8.83 -1.00 -22.00
C PRO A 67 9.43 0.17 -22.76
N ALA A 68 10.76 0.15 -22.94
CA ALA A 68 11.48 1.21 -23.64
C ALA A 68 10.73 1.47 -24.94
N THR A 69 10.09 2.63 -25.02
CA THR A 69 9.55 3.11 -26.29
C THR A 69 10.79 3.43 -27.10
N ASP A 70 11.19 2.46 -27.92
CA ASP A 70 12.26 2.64 -28.88
C ASP A 70 11.88 3.88 -29.71
N GLY A 71 12.78 4.86 -29.71
CA GLY A 71 12.54 6.19 -30.23
C GLY A 71 12.42 6.19 -31.75
N ALA A 72 11.27 5.77 -32.27
CA ALA A 72 10.91 5.87 -33.69
C ALA A 72 9.81 6.91 -33.91
N HIS A 73 10.02 8.12 -33.39
CA HIS A 73 9.52 9.31 -34.07
C HIS A 73 10.73 9.99 -34.74
N THR A 74 11.16 9.37 -35.84
CA THR A 74 11.92 10.05 -36.89
C THR A 74 11.05 11.19 -37.43
N SER A 75 11.66 12.38 -37.45
CA SER A 75 11.50 13.52 -38.37
C SER A 75 10.16 13.71 -39.07
#